data_AF-A0A8C7KL07-F1
#
_entry.id   AF-A0A8C7KL07-F1
#
_cell.length_a   1.000
_cell.length_b   1.000
_cell.length_c   1.000
_cell.angle_alpha   90.00
_cell.angle_beta   90.00
_cell.angle_gamma   90.00
#
_symmetry.space_group_name_H-M   'P 1'
#
loop_
_entity.id
_entity.type
_entity.pdbx_description
1 polymer ?
#
loop_
_entity_poly.entity_id
_entity_poly.type
_entity_poly.pdbx_seq_one_letter_code
_entity_poly.pdbx_strand_id
1 'polypeptide(L)'
;MGCGSTVSVPPGNTTRGFGVFCSGSESSLRECRRSYDLHPGLTVICSESVRLVGGAGFCSGRVEVKSNQSWASVCEADFDQQDAEVVCGELGCGAPAALQGGLYGEGEGQTWDKEFQCKGKESLLLDCDTSDRENNTCLPGNAVGLTCSEPDDVRLVGGGSRCAGGVEGYEQGEWWTVGAYWNKEDEAAVVCRQLGCGSTVSVLTGNTTLGVGVRCSGSESSLRECWRSYDLLPGFTVICSDLLVQPDIFLTDPMGGVFRGHQGPEMFRGYNFTITCSTQPQYPGGSFLLTFTGSNRTQTQPAVNHSAAFLFPAADDSHQGTYSCVYDNYVFSHNFSSESELLSLAITGN
;
A
#
# COMPACT_ATOMS: atom_id res chain seq x y z
N MET A 1 7.00 18.28 -6.52
CA MET A 1 7.24 19.22 -5.39
C MET A 1 6.27 20.35 -5.61
N GLY A 2 5.03 20.16 -5.14
CA GLY A 2 4.06 21.23 -5.06
C GLY A 2 4.41 22.04 -3.81
N CYS A 3 5.21 23.07 -3.99
CA CYS A 3 5.43 24.05 -2.93
C CYS A 3 4.53 25.23 -3.23
N GLY A 4 3.59 25.54 -2.34
CA GLY A 4 2.62 26.62 -2.54
C GLY A 4 3.26 27.95 -2.99
N SER A 5 3.83 28.72 -2.06
CA SER A 5 4.49 30.00 -2.37
C SER A 5 5.96 29.99 -1.94
N THR A 6 6.86 30.47 -2.81
CA THR A 6 8.29 30.61 -2.52
C THR A 6 8.56 31.83 -1.65
N VAL A 7 9.16 31.64 -0.47
CA VAL A 7 9.38 32.72 0.51
C VAL A 7 10.70 33.47 0.28
N SER A 8 11.77 32.77 -0.06
CA SER A 8 13.07 33.39 -0.37
C SER A 8 14.00 32.43 -1.09
N VAL A 9 14.98 33.00 -1.80
CA VAL A 9 15.99 32.27 -2.56
C VAL A 9 17.38 32.76 -2.15
N PRO A 10 17.93 32.31 -1.00
CA PRO A 10 19.29 32.64 -0.61
C PRO A 10 20.31 31.92 -1.50
N PRO A 11 21.50 32.50 -1.76
CA PRO A 11 22.59 31.78 -2.42
C PRO A 11 23.00 30.59 -1.54
N GLY A 12 22.85 29.37 -2.07
CA GLY A 12 23.17 28.15 -1.34
C GLY A 12 24.66 28.02 -1.08
N ASN A 13 25.01 27.59 0.13
CA ASN A 13 26.39 27.33 0.51
C ASN A 13 26.80 25.93 0.02
N THR A 14 27.88 25.88 -0.76
CA THR A 14 28.80 24.74 -0.99
C THR A 14 28.28 23.38 -1.49
N THR A 15 27.07 23.25 -2.03
CA THR A 15 26.68 22.04 -2.80
C THR A 15 26.50 22.34 -4.29
N ARG A 16 27.17 21.54 -5.13
CA ARG A 16 27.09 21.59 -6.60
C ARG A 16 25.74 20.99 -7.02
N GLY A 17 24.85 21.80 -7.58
CA GLY A 17 23.54 21.39 -8.07
C GLY A 17 23.42 21.46 -9.59
N PHE A 18 22.38 20.83 -10.13
CA PHE A 18 22.02 20.93 -11.55
C PHE A 18 21.18 22.19 -11.79
N GLY A 19 21.42 22.91 -12.89
CA GLY A 19 20.58 24.04 -13.28
C GLY A 19 19.16 23.60 -13.59
N VAL A 20 18.15 24.36 -13.16
CA VAL A 20 16.72 24.11 -13.45
C VAL A 20 16.14 25.37 -14.07
N PHE A 21 15.50 25.23 -15.24
CA PHE A 21 14.89 26.30 -16.02
C PHE A 21 13.38 26.07 -16.09
N CYS A 22 12.63 26.88 -15.36
CA CYS A 22 11.16 26.89 -15.38
C CYS A 22 10.67 28.08 -16.21
N SER A 23 9.53 27.92 -16.89
CA SER A 23 8.81 29.00 -17.58
C SER A 23 7.95 29.85 -16.64
N GLY A 24 7.67 29.34 -15.44
CA GLY A 24 6.85 29.97 -14.40
C GLY A 24 5.38 29.53 -14.41
N SER A 25 5.01 28.57 -15.26
CA SER A 25 3.65 27.99 -15.32
C SER A 25 3.56 26.58 -14.72
N GLU A 26 4.70 26.04 -14.32
CA GLU A 26 4.85 24.68 -13.81
C GLU A 26 4.36 24.54 -12.36
N SER A 27 3.64 23.46 -12.07
CA SER A 27 3.15 23.15 -10.72
C SER A 27 4.21 22.46 -9.84
N SER A 28 5.33 22.07 -10.44
CA SER A 28 6.39 21.29 -9.80
C SER A 28 7.73 21.51 -10.50
N LEU A 29 8.83 21.55 -9.73
CA LEU A 29 10.20 21.59 -10.27
C LEU A 29 10.57 20.40 -11.18
N ARG A 30 9.73 19.36 -11.22
CA ARG A 30 9.87 18.21 -12.11
C ARG A 30 9.40 18.48 -13.54
N GLU A 31 8.60 19.52 -13.74
CA GLU A 31 8.15 19.99 -15.06
C GLU A 31 9.15 20.98 -15.66
N CYS A 32 10.11 21.47 -14.87
CA CYS A 32 11.12 22.42 -15.30
C CYS A 32 12.30 21.74 -16.01
N ARG A 33 12.77 22.37 -17.08
CA ARG A 33 13.90 21.90 -17.90
C ARG A 33 15.21 21.95 -17.12
N ARG A 34 15.84 20.80 -16.87
CA ARG A 34 17.17 20.76 -16.24
C ARG A 34 18.30 21.00 -17.25
N SER A 35 19.34 21.73 -16.84
CA SER A 35 20.63 21.84 -17.53
C SER A 35 21.70 21.01 -16.82
N TYR A 36 22.61 20.46 -17.62
CA TYR A 36 23.77 19.70 -17.18
C TYR A 36 24.91 20.58 -16.63
N ASP A 37 24.76 21.90 -16.72
CA ASP A 37 25.71 22.85 -16.18
C ASP A 37 25.64 22.87 -14.65
N LEU A 38 26.81 22.75 -14.02
CA LEU A 38 26.94 22.88 -12.56
C LEU A 38 26.67 24.33 -12.15
N HIS A 39 25.57 24.52 -11.42
CA HIS A 39 25.22 25.79 -10.81
C HIS A 39 25.43 25.72 -9.30
N PRO A 40 25.72 26.87 -8.63
CA PRO A 40 25.62 26.95 -7.18
C PRO A 40 24.24 26.44 -6.73
N GLY A 41 24.20 25.59 -5.72
CA GLY A 41 22.96 25.04 -5.19
C GLY A 41 21.97 26.15 -4.84
N LEU A 42 20.72 25.98 -5.28
CA LEU A 42 19.61 26.86 -4.94
C LEU A 42 18.84 26.23 -3.78
N THR A 43 18.81 26.89 -2.62
CA THR A 43 17.94 26.46 -1.53
C THR A 43 16.58 27.10 -1.72
N VAL A 44 15.58 26.30 -2.10
CA VAL A 44 14.18 26.74 -2.15
C VAL A 44 13.57 26.43 -0.79
N ILE A 45 13.17 27.46 -0.05
CA ILE A 45 12.42 27.29 1.20
C ILE A 45 10.94 27.30 0.84
N CYS A 46 10.32 26.13 0.87
CA CYS A 46 8.89 25.98 0.71
C CYS A 46 8.16 26.33 2.01
N SER A 47 7.00 26.98 1.87
CA SER A 47 6.02 27.06 2.94
C SER A 47 5.34 25.70 3.09
N GLU A 48 6.05 24.72 3.64
CA GLU A 48 5.44 23.47 4.10
C GLU A 48 4.55 23.80 5.29
N SER A 49 3.28 23.43 5.22
CA SER A 49 2.31 23.69 6.29
C SER A 49 2.21 22.49 7.25
N VAL A 50 2.32 21.27 6.71
CA VAL A 50 2.22 20.00 7.44
C VAL A 50 3.24 18.96 6.96
N ARG A 51 3.65 18.03 7.84
CA ARG A 51 4.46 16.84 7.51
C ARG A 51 4.09 15.64 8.38
N LEU A 52 4.39 14.43 7.88
CA LEU A 52 4.30 13.17 8.65
C LEU A 52 5.70 12.67 9.02
N VAL A 53 5.94 12.37 10.30
CA VAL A 53 7.27 12.00 10.82
C VAL A 53 7.23 10.67 11.58
N GLY A 54 8.26 9.85 11.38
CA GLY A 54 8.47 8.62 12.17
C GLY A 54 7.62 7.42 11.75
N GLY A 55 6.87 7.50 10.64
CA GLY A 55 6.17 6.37 10.05
C GLY A 55 7.01 5.57 9.06
N ALA A 56 6.39 4.53 8.47
CA ALA A 56 7.04 3.58 7.57
C ALA A 56 7.24 4.12 6.13
N GLY A 57 6.71 5.31 5.83
CA GLY A 57 6.75 5.96 4.52
C GLY A 57 6.22 7.39 4.57
N PHE A 58 6.19 8.08 3.43
CA PHE A 58 5.79 9.50 3.35
C PHE A 58 4.32 9.75 3.71
N CYS A 59 3.45 8.77 3.48
CA CYS A 59 2.01 8.84 3.77
C CYS A 59 1.64 8.26 5.14
N SER A 60 2.60 8.08 6.05
CA SER A 60 2.35 7.61 7.41
C SER A 60 3.28 8.28 8.42
N GLY A 61 2.77 8.61 9.61
CA GLY A 61 3.59 9.12 10.70
C GLY A 61 2.84 10.06 11.64
N ARG A 62 3.57 10.66 12.58
CA ARG A 62 3.07 11.73 13.46
C ARG A 62 2.83 13.00 12.65
N VAL A 63 1.67 13.62 12.84
CA VAL A 63 1.32 14.90 12.21
C VAL A 63 2.05 16.05 12.90
N GLU A 64 2.84 16.78 12.15
CA GLU A 64 3.50 18.01 12.60
C GLU A 64 3.14 19.19 11.70
N VAL A 65 2.78 20.31 12.30
CA VAL A 65 2.35 21.55 11.63
C VAL A 65 3.39 22.64 11.86
N LYS A 66 3.62 23.47 10.84
CA LYS A 66 4.60 24.55 10.92
C LYS A 66 3.98 25.85 11.46
N SER A 67 4.51 26.36 12.57
CA SER A 67 4.15 27.67 13.15
C SER A 67 5.40 28.50 13.38
N ASN A 68 5.47 29.75 12.90
CA ASN A 68 6.54 30.70 13.25
C ASN A 68 7.97 30.12 13.20
N GLN A 69 8.28 29.31 12.19
CA GLN A 69 9.57 28.62 11.96
C GLN A 69 9.88 27.40 12.85
N SER A 70 8.99 27.01 13.77
CA SER A 70 9.05 25.75 14.50
C SER A 70 7.99 24.75 14.02
N TRP A 71 8.27 23.47 14.25
CA TRP A 71 7.32 22.38 14.02
C TRP A 71 6.64 22.04 15.34
N ALA A 72 5.33 21.90 15.31
CA ALA A 72 4.51 21.56 16.46
C ALA A 72 3.75 20.26 16.20
N SER A 73 3.74 19.36 17.18
CA SER A 73 2.93 18.14 17.10
C SER A 73 1.46 18.46 17.37
N VAL A 74 0.54 17.85 16.64
CA VAL A 74 -0.90 18.03 16.87
C VAL A 74 -1.41 16.99 17.87
N CYS A 75 -2.27 17.40 18.80
CA CYS A 75 -2.84 16.50 19.79
C CYS A 75 -3.96 15.64 19.16
N GLU A 76 -4.07 14.38 19.55
CA GLU A 76 -5.13 13.47 19.11
C GLU A 76 -6.54 13.99 19.44
N ALA A 77 -6.69 14.71 20.55
CA ALA A 77 -7.99 15.27 20.94
C ALA A 77 -8.43 16.47 20.08
N ASP A 78 -7.50 17.09 19.33
CA ASP A 78 -7.70 18.34 18.61
C ASP A 78 -7.56 18.12 17.08
N PHE A 79 -7.63 16.86 16.61
CA PHE A 79 -7.45 16.46 15.22
C PHE A 79 -8.43 15.35 14.85
N ASP A 80 -9.37 15.65 13.96
CA ASP A 80 -10.44 14.75 13.57
C ASP A 80 -10.26 14.14 12.17
N GLN A 81 -11.28 13.40 11.72
CA GLN A 81 -11.28 12.74 10.41
C GLN A 81 -11.27 13.74 9.25
N GLN A 82 -11.92 14.90 9.39
CA GLN A 82 -11.99 15.93 8.38
C GLN A 82 -10.64 16.65 8.23
N ASP A 83 -9.95 16.87 9.34
CA ASP A 83 -8.57 17.39 9.33
C ASP A 83 -7.63 16.40 8.63
N ALA A 84 -7.80 15.10 8.90
CA ALA A 84 -7.05 14.04 8.23
C ALA A 84 -7.28 14.01 6.71
N GLU A 85 -8.51 14.25 6.24
CA GLU A 85 -8.83 14.35 4.81
C GLU A 85 -8.04 15.48 4.14
N VAL A 86 -7.95 16.64 4.80
CA VAL A 86 -7.18 17.78 4.31
C VAL A 86 -5.69 17.48 4.31
N VAL A 87 -5.14 16.88 5.38
CA VAL A 87 -3.70 16.54 5.45
C VAL A 87 -3.33 15.50 4.39
N CYS A 88 -4.10 14.42 4.25
CA CYS A 88 -3.83 13.41 3.23
C CYS A 88 -4.00 13.98 1.81
N GLY A 89 -4.94 14.91 1.61
CA GLY A 89 -5.11 15.65 0.36
C GLY A 89 -3.91 16.57 0.05
N GLU A 90 -3.48 17.38 1.02
CA GLU A 90 -2.34 18.31 0.92
C GLU A 90 -1.04 17.56 0.59
N LEU A 91 -0.83 16.39 1.19
CA LEU A 91 0.33 15.54 0.95
C LEU A 91 0.20 14.71 -0.36
N GLY A 92 -0.97 14.71 -0.99
CA GLY A 92 -1.23 13.88 -2.18
C GLY A 92 -1.16 12.38 -1.88
N CYS A 93 -1.58 12.02 -0.67
CA CYS A 93 -1.48 10.70 -0.06
C CYS A 93 -2.83 9.94 -0.04
N GLY A 94 -3.84 10.40 -0.76
CA GLY A 94 -5.14 9.73 -0.89
C GLY A 94 -6.09 10.05 0.25
N ALA A 95 -6.99 9.13 0.61
CA ALA A 95 -7.91 9.28 1.74
C ALA A 95 -7.21 8.91 3.07
N PRO A 96 -7.76 9.25 4.24
CA PRO A 96 -7.23 8.77 5.51
C PRO A 96 -7.54 7.28 5.70
N ALA A 97 -6.54 6.48 6.07
CA ALA A 97 -6.70 5.05 6.36
C ALA A 97 -6.74 4.74 7.86
N ALA A 98 -5.96 5.46 8.67
CA ALA A 98 -5.95 5.31 10.13
C ALA A 98 -5.54 6.60 10.83
N LEU A 99 -6.22 6.91 11.94
CA LEU A 99 -5.80 7.89 12.94
C LEU A 99 -5.50 7.15 14.25
N GLN A 100 -4.29 7.29 14.78
CA GLN A 100 -3.87 6.65 16.04
C GLN A 100 -2.88 7.52 16.82
N GLY A 101 -3.18 7.80 18.09
CA GLY A 101 -2.26 8.48 19.01
C GLY A 101 -1.05 7.62 19.43
N GLY A 102 0.11 8.26 19.62
CA GLY A 102 1.23 7.71 20.39
C GLY A 102 2.10 6.63 19.73
N LEU A 103 1.77 6.14 18.53
CA LEU A 103 2.54 5.09 17.84
C LEU A 103 3.90 5.54 17.29
N TYR A 104 4.00 6.79 16.85
CA TYR A 104 5.19 7.29 16.16
C TYR A 104 6.17 8.02 17.09
N GLY A 105 6.00 7.85 18.40
CA GLY A 105 6.81 8.48 19.44
C GLY A 105 6.47 9.95 19.68
N GLU A 106 6.96 10.47 20.81
CA GLU A 106 6.83 11.88 21.19
C GLU A 106 7.71 12.74 20.28
N GLY A 107 7.15 13.77 19.66
CA GLY A 107 7.94 14.73 18.89
C GLY A 107 8.80 15.59 19.81
N GLU A 108 10.03 15.89 19.41
CA GLU A 108 10.81 16.95 20.07
C GLU A 108 10.24 18.31 19.65
N GLY A 109 9.28 18.84 20.41
CA GLY A 109 8.68 20.13 20.06
C GLY A 109 7.50 20.55 20.93
N GLN A 110 7.06 21.78 20.70
CA GLN A 110 5.86 22.34 21.29
C GLN A 110 4.61 21.66 20.70
N THR A 111 3.56 21.46 21.48
CA THR A 111 2.27 21.01 20.95
C THR A 111 1.56 22.19 20.29
N TRP A 112 0.89 21.94 19.17
CA TRP A 112 0.00 22.91 18.55
C TRP A 112 -1.11 23.29 19.54
N ASP A 113 -1.46 24.58 19.58
CA ASP A 113 -2.26 25.21 20.63
C ASP A 113 -3.74 25.39 20.30
N LYS A 114 -4.16 24.98 19.09
CA LYS A 114 -5.53 25.14 18.58
C LYS A 114 -6.11 23.84 18.03
N GLU A 115 -7.43 23.75 18.00
CA GLU A 115 -8.14 22.68 17.30
C GLU A 115 -8.36 23.08 15.85
N PHE A 116 -8.14 22.15 14.92
CA PHE A 116 -8.50 22.32 13.51
C PHE A 116 -9.98 21.96 13.33
N GLN A 117 -10.69 22.78 12.56
CA GLN A 117 -12.11 22.57 12.26
C GLN A 117 -12.30 22.55 10.75
N CYS A 118 -11.53 21.69 10.07
CA CYS A 118 -11.63 21.52 8.63
C CYS A 118 -13.01 20.97 8.23
N LYS A 119 -13.45 21.31 7.02
CA LYS A 119 -14.66 20.75 6.38
C LYS A 119 -14.34 19.59 5.45
N GLY A 120 -13.06 19.22 5.31
CA GLY A 120 -12.57 18.12 4.46
C GLY A 120 -12.39 18.50 2.99
N LYS A 121 -12.48 19.79 2.63
CA LYS A 121 -12.40 20.28 1.24
C LYS A 121 -11.33 21.34 1.02
N GLU A 122 -10.70 21.76 2.10
CA GLU A 122 -9.59 22.70 2.10
C GLU A 122 -8.38 22.08 1.40
N SER A 123 -7.59 22.91 0.72
CA SER A 123 -6.38 22.46 0.01
C SER A 123 -5.15 22.41 0.91
N LEU A 124 -5.16 23.15 2.02
CA LEU A 124 -4.08 23.24 3.00
C LEU A 124 -4.67 23.18 4.41
N LEU A 125 -4.00 22.50 5.34
CA LEU A 125 -4.45 22.42 6.74
C LEU A 125 -4.56 23.79 7.41
N LEU A 126 -3.64 24.71 7.08
CA LEU A 126 -3.64 26.08 7.61
C LEU A 126 -4.76 26.98 7.03
N ASP A 127 -5.50 26.51 6.02
CA ASP A 127 -6.67 27.22 5.49
C ASP A 127 -7.95 26.87 6.28
N CYS A 128 -7.90 25.87 7.16
CA CYS A 128 -9.02 25.50 7.99
C CYS A 128 -9.28 26.52 9.09
N ASP A 129 -10.55 26.64 9.48
CA ASP A 129 -10.92 27.39 10.67
C ASP A 129 -10.27 26.74 11.90
N THR A 130 -9.83 27.55 12.87
CA THR A 130 -9.20 27.07 14.11
C THR A 130 -9.92 27.62 15.34
N SER A 131 -10.09 26.80 16.36
CA SER A 131 -10.68 27.20 17.64
C SER A 131 -9.65 27.14 18.78
N ASP A 132 -9.90 27.94 19.83
CA ASP A 132 -9.09 27.85 21.05
C ASP A 132 -9.40 26.54 21.77
N ARG A 133 -8.35 25.85 22.22
CA ARG A 133 -8.47 24.56 22.88
C ARG A 133 -9.20 24.66 24.23
N GLU A 134 -10.24 23.84 24.44
CA GLU A 134 -11.00 23.85 25.71
C GLU A 134 -10.15 23.42 26.93
N ASN A 135 -9.05 22.69 26.73
CA ASN A 135 -8.20 22.15 27.81
C ASN A 135 -6.72 22.28 27.45
N ASN A 136 -5.98 23.15 28.14
CA ASN A 136 -4.59 23.55 27.84
C ASN A 136 -3.50 22.45 28.01
N THR A 137 -3.86 21.17 28.14
CA THR A 137 -2.90 20.10 28.44
C THR A 137 -3.03 18.97 27.44
N CYS A 138 -2.09 18.88 26.49
CA CYS A 138 -1.86 17.65 25.73
C CYS A 138 -0.85 16.84 26.53
N LEU A 139 -1.20 15.61 26.89
CA LEU A 139 -0.28 14.77 27.65
C LEU A 139 0.88 14.32 26.74
N PRO A 140 2.09 14.14 27.28
CA PRO A 140 3.19 13.51 26.58
C PRO A 140 2.75 12.17 25.97
N GLY A 141 2.99 11.98 24.67
CA GLY A 141 2.57 10.78 23.92
C GLY A 141 1.20 10.87 23.23
N ASN A 142 0.41 11.94 23.41
CA ASN A 142 -0.89 12.12 22.74
C ASN A 142 -0.78 12.82 21.37
N ALA A 143 0.38 12.79 20.73
CA ALA A 143 0.51 13.32 19.37
C ALA A 143 -0.21 12.39 18.40
N VAL A 144 -1.02 12.98 17.50
CA VAL A 144 -1.79 12.22 16.52
C VAL A 144 -0.87 11.64 15.45
N GLY A 145 -1.03 10.35 15.22
CA GLY A 145 -0.48 9.64 14.07
C GLY A 145 -1.54 9.52 12.98
N LEU A 146 -1.13 9.76 11.75
CA LEU A 146 -1.96 9.64 10.56
C LEU A 146 -1.30 8.67 9.58
N THR A 147 -2.08 7.70 9.11
CA THR A 147 -1.74 6.90 7.92
C THR A 147 -2.80 7.19 6.87
N CYS A 148 -2.37 7.63 5.71
CA CYS A 148 -3.23 7.81 4.55
C CYS A 148 -3.24 6.51 3.71
N SER A 149 -4.35 6.26 3.02
CA SER A 149 -4.44 5.29 1.94
C SER A 149 -3.64 5.86 0.79
N GLU A 150 -2.32 5.64 0.81
CA GLU A 150 -1.40 5.98 -0.28
C GLU A 150 -2.16 5.82 -1.60
N PRO A 151 -2.36 6.90 -2.39
CA PRO A 151 -3.25 6.81 -3.51
C PRO A 151 -2.63 5.78 -4.43
N ASP A 152 -3.42 4.80 -4.87
CA ASP A 152 -3.07 3.92 -5.98
C ASP A 152 -2.92 4.80 -7.23
N ASP A 153 -1.81 5.54 -7.29
CA ASP A 153 -1.42 6.37 -8.41
C ASP A 153 -0.74 5.53 -9.49
N VAL A 154 -0.75 4.22 -9.30
CA VAL A 154 -0.30 3.20 -10.24
C VAL A 154 -1.37 2.14 -10.31
N ARG A 155 -1.70 1.66 -11.51
CA ARG A 155 -2.58 0.51 -11.72
C ARG A 155 -2.07 -0.36 -12.86
N LEU A 156 -2.49 -1.62 -12.85
CA LEU A 156 -2.24 -2.56 -13.93
C LEU A 156 -3.51 -2.77 -14.75
N VAL A 157 -3.44 -2.48 -16.06
CA VAL A 157 -4.58 -2.58 -16.97
C VAL A 157 -4.40 -3.68 -18.01
N GLY A 158 -5.51 -4.27 -18.44
CA GLY A 158 -5.51 -5.26 -19.54
C GLY A 158 -4.91 -6.62 -19.19
N GLY A 159 -4.53 -6.86 -17.93
CA GLY A 159 -4.24 -8.19 -17.42
C GLY A 159 -5.44 -8.82 -16.72
N GLY A 160 -5.35 -10.12 -16.46
CA GLY A 160 -6.43 -10.89 -15.80
C GLY A 160 -6.48 -10.71 -14.28
N SER A 161 -5.56 -9.96 -13.69
CA SER A 161 -5.46 -9.73 -12.23
C SER A 161 -5.06 -8.30 -11.89
N ARG A 162 -5.22 -7.91 -10.61
CA ARG A 162 -4.68 -6.65 -10.08
C ARG A 162 -3.15 -6.60 -10.04
N CYS A 163 -2.50 -7.75 -10.19
CA CYS A 163 -1.04 -7.94 -10.10
C CYS A 163 -0.40 -8.33 -11.45
N ALA A 164 -1.15 -8.19 -12.55
CA ALA A 164 -0.62 -8.32 -13.90
C ALA A 164 -1.31 -7.36 -14.86
N GLY A 165 -0.54 -6.73 -15.74
CA GLY A 165 -1.09 -5.81 -16.74
C GLY A 165 -0.10 -4.74 -17.18
N GLY A 166 -0.53 -3.91 -18.13
CA GLY A 166 0.16 -2.69 -18.54
C GLY A 166 0.18 -1.67 -17.40
N VAL A 167 1.33 -1.04 -17.17
CA VAL A 167 1.51 -0.09 -16.08
C VAL A 167 0.98 1.28 -16.50
N GLU A 168 -0.01 1.79 -15.76
CA GLU A 168 -0.50 3.16 -15.86
C GLU A 168 -0.26 3.89 -14.54
N GLY A 169 0.23 5.13 -14.65
CA GLY A 169 0.34 6.06 -13.55
C GLY A 169 -0.80 7.07 -13.56
N TYR A 170 -1.08 7.71 -12.44
CA TYR A 170 -2.08 8.77 -12.31
C TYR A 170 -1.39 10.08 -11.92
N GLU A 171 -1.68 11.14 -12.67
CA GLU A 171 -1.16 12.48 -12.37
C GLU A 171 -2.17 13.54 -12.82
N GLN A 172 -2.37 14.57 -11.99
CA GLN A 172 -3.19 15.76 -12.30
C GLN A 172 -4.61 15.47 -12.84
N GLY A 173 -5.23 14.35 -12.45
CA GLY A 173 -6.58 14.00 -12.92
C GLY A 173 -6.64 13.00 -14.06
N GLU A 174 -5.50 12.61 -14.63
CA GLU A 174 -5.43 11.77 -15.82
C GLU A 174 -4.53 10.53 -15.62
N TRP A 175 -4.92 9.43 -16.27
CA TRP A 175 -4.14 8.19 -16.32
C TRP A 175 -3.22 8.22 -17.53
N TRP A 176 -1.93 7.97 -17.31
CA TRP A 176 -0.89 7.96 -18.32
C TRP A 176 -0.18 6.61 -18.35
N THR A 177 0.21 6.14 -19.54
CA THR A 177 1.04 4.93 -19.65
C THR A 177 2.43 5.21 -19.10
N VAL A 178 2.96 4.28 -18.29
CA VAL A 178 4.33 4.34 -17.80
C VAL A 178 5.25 3.61 -18.78
N GLY A 179 6.21 4.34 -19.35
CA GLY A 179 7.23 3.81 -20.24
C GLY A 179 8.54 3.53 -19.51
N ALA A 180 9.34 2.60 -19.99
CA ALA A 180 10.68 2.34 -19.45
C ALA A 180 11.65 1.94 -20.57
N TYR A 181 12.95 2.09 -20.33
CA TYR A 181 14.01 1.69 -21.27
C TYR A 181 14.18 0.15 -21.29
N TRP A 182 15.25 -0.37 -21.86
CA TRP A 182 15.46 -1.83 -22.03
C TRP A 182 15.55 -2.61 -20.73
N ASN A 183 16.09 -1.99 -19.67
CA ASN A 183 16.19 -2.57 -18.34
C ASN A 183 14.98 -2.10 -17.54
N LYS A 184 13.91 -2.91 -17.53
CA LYS A 184 12.61 -2.58 -16.91
C LYS A 184 12.38 -3.28 -15.56
N GLU A 185 13.36 -4.07 -15.12
CA GLU A 185 13.22 -4.95 -13.96
C GLU A 185 13.12 -4.13 -12.66
N ASP A 186 13.88 -3.05 -12.56
CA ASP A 186 13.87 -2.15 -11.41
C ASP A 186 12.53 -1.42 -11.31
N GLU A 187 12.02 -0.89 -12.43
CA GLU A 187 10.72 -0.24 -12.51
C GLU A 187 9.59 -1.21 -12.18
N ALA A 188 9.64 -2.42 -12.73
CA ALA A 188 8.68 -3.47 -12.42
C ALA A 188 8.71 -3.89 -10.95
N ALA A 189 9.91 -3.98 -10.34
CA ALA A 189 10.06 -4.31 -8.93
C ALA A 189 9.44 -3.23 -8.02
N VAL A 190 9.61 -1.95 -8.37
CA VAL A 190 8.96 -0.84 -7.67
C VAL A 190 7.44 -0.93 -7.82
N VAL A 191 6.92 -1.22 -9.02
CA VAL A 191 5.47 -1.36 -9.27
C VAL A 191 4.87 -2.51 -8.47
N CYS A 192 5.45 -3.72 -8.53
CA CYS A 192 4.93 -4.87 -7.80
C CYS A 192 4.94 -4.63 -6.28
N ARG A 193 5.98 -3.95 -5.78
CA ARG A 193 6.10 -3.58 -4.38
C ARG A 193 5.05 -2.56 -3.96
N GLN A 194 4.91 -1.48 -4.74
CA GLN A 194 3.96 -0.41 -4.47
C GLN A 194 2.51 -0.93 -4.43
N LEU A 195 2.16 -1.87 -5.32
CA LEU A 195 0.82 -2.47 -5.37
C LEU A 195 0.59 -3.57 -4.31
N GLY A 196 1.60 -3.91 -3.53
CA GLY A 196 1.54 -5.03 -2.57
C GLY A 196 1.37 -6.39 -3.26
N CYS A 197 1.89 -6.55 -4.47
CA CYS A 197 1.77 -7.75 -5.31
C CYS A 197 3.02 -8.67 -5.24
N GLY A 198 3.86 -8.46 -4.22
CA GLY A 198 5.09 -9.21 -4.02
C GLY A 198 6.21 -8.82 -5.00
N SER A 199 6.90 -9.81 -5.56
CA SER A 199 8.10 -9.60 -6.41
C SER A 199 7.79 -9.74 -7.90
N THR A 200 8.63 -9.15 -8.76
CA THR A 200 8.51 -9.29 -10.22
C THR A 200 8.78 -10.71 -10.69
N VAL A 201 7.89 -11.28 -11.49
CA VAL A 201 8.06 -12.58 -12.15
C VAL A 201 8.44 -12.41 -13.62
N SER A 202 7.78 -11.48 -14.32
CA SER A 202 8.06 -11.24 -15.73
C SER A 202 7.75 -9.81 -16.13
N VAL A 203 8.55 -9.28 -17.06
CA VAL A 203 8.35 -7.96 -17.67
C VAL A 203 8.29 -8.12 -19.17
N LEU A 204 7.18 -7.69 -19.76
CA LEU A 204 6.94 -7.74 -21.20
C LEU A 204 6.91 -6.32 -21.75
N THR A 205 7.51 -6.11 -22.92
CA THR A 205 7.40 -4.81 -23.59
C THR A 205 6.00 -4.66 -24.16
N GLY A 206 5.31 -3.59 -23.77
CA GLY A 206 3.96 -3.28 -24.21
C GLY A 206 3.93 -2.93 -25.69
N ASN A 207 2.83 -3.28 -26.35
CA ASN A 207 2.67 -3.04 -27.77
C ASN A 207 2.11 -1.62 -28.01
N THR A 208 2.90 -0.76 -28.65
CA THR A 208 2.51 0.50 -29.33
C THR A 208 2.08 1.73 -28.52
N THR A 209 1.79 1.66 -27.22
CA THR A 209 1.53 2.86 -26.41
C THR A 209 2.83 3.49 -25.93
N LEU A 210 3.06 4.72 -26.37
CA LEU A 210 4.14 5.57 -25.91
C LEU A 210 3.70 6.28 -24.63
N GLY A 211 4.42 6.02 -23.55
CA GLY A 211 4.17 6.54 -22.22
C GLY A 211 5.30 7.44 -21.73
N VAL A 212 5.08 8.15 -20.62
CA VAL A 212 6.14 8.94 -19.99
C VAL A 212 7.17 7.98 -19.42
N GLY A 213 8.44 8.17 -19.80
CA GLY A 213 9.51 7.32 -19.33
C GLY A 213 9.77 7.47 -17.84
N VAL A 214 9.93 6.36 -17.12
CA VAL A 214 10.47 6.34 -15.76
C VAL A 214 11.74 5.49 -15.72
N ARG A 215 12.62 5.81 -14.79
CA ARG A 215 13.85 5.10 -14.51
C ARG A 215 14.03 4.95 -13.01
N CYS A 216 14.00 3.73 -12.52
CA CYS A 216 14.17 3.41 -11.11
C CYS A 216 15.57 2.84 -10.85
N SER A 217 15.98 2.83 -9.58
CA SER A 217 17.15 2.11 -9.09
C SER A 217 16.81 0.75 -8.48
N GLY A 218 15.53 0.52 -8.18
CA GLY A 218 14.96 -0.73 -7.66
C GLY A 218 14.71 -0.71 -6.15
N SER A 219 15.31 0.25 -5.42
CA SER A 219 15.13 0.41 -3.97
C SER A 219 13.97 1.33 -3.58
N GLU A 220 13.37 2.04 -4.53
CA GLU A 220 12.27 2.96 -4.30
C GLU A 220 11.02 2.24 -3.77
N SER A 221 10.25 2.90 -2.90
CA SER A 221 8.96 2.38 -2.43
C SER A 221 7.82 2.63 -3.42
N SER A 222 7.93 3.69 -4.22
CA SER A 222 6.90 4.10 -5.19
C SER A 222 7.49 4.58 -6.52
N LEU A 223 6.72 4.48 -7.61
CA LEU A 223 7.13 5.00 -8.92
C LEU A 223 7.35 6.52 -8.92
N ARG A 224 6.77 7.25 -7.96
CA ARG A 224 6.96 8.70 -7.79
C ARG A 224 8.39 9.08 -7.40
N GLU A 225 9.11 8.17 -6.76
CA GLU A 225 10.50 8.38 -6.37
C GLU A 225 11.47 8.18 -7.54
N CYS A 226 11.03 7.48 -8.59
CA CYS A 226 11.84 7.21 -9.77
C CYS A 226 12.07 8.44 -10.65
N TRP A 227 13.16 8.41 -11.42
CA TRP A 227 13.54 9.46 -12.36
C TRP A 227 12.59 9.48 -13.56
N ARG A 228 11.99 10.63 -13.89
CA ARG A 228 11.20 10.78 -15.12
C ARG A 228 12.05 11.19 -16.32
N SER A 229 11.84 10.53 -17.43
CA SER A 229 12.35 10.92 -18.74
C SER A 229 11.31 11.77 -19.47
N TYR A 230 11.78 12.75 -20.22
CA TYR A 230 10.97 13.52 -21.17
C TYR A 230 10.72 12.74 -22.47
N ASP A 231 11.43 11.63 -22.66
CA ASP A 231 11.22 10.75 -23.79
C ASP A 231 9.94 9.96 -23.60
N LEU A 232 9.15 9.92 -24.67
CA LEU A 232 8.06 8.97 -24.81
C LEU A 232 8.66 7.59 -25.04
N LEU A 233 8.52 6.70 -24.06
CA LEU A 233 9.07 5.36 -24.07
C LEU A 233 7.96 4.33 -24.27
N PRO A 234 8.26 3.16 -24.87
CA PRO A 234 7.28 2.11 -24.98
C PRO A 234 6.84 1.66 -23.59
N GLY A 235 5.52 1.59 -23.40
CA GLY A 235 4.90 1.03 -22.22
C GLY A 235 5.39 -0.39 -21.93
N PHE A 236 5.14 -0.87 -20.73
CA PHE A 236 5.47 -2.24 -20.35
C PHE A 236 4.36 -2.87 -19.53
N THR A 237 4.33 -4.20 -19.61
CA THR A 237 3.43 -5.06 -18.86
C THR A 237 4.27 -5.77 -17.82
N VAL A 238 3.77 -5.78 -16.58
CA VAL A 238 4.40 -6.49 -15.47
C VAL A 238 3.52 -7.65 -15.04
N ILE A 239 4.16 -8.74 -14.60
CA ILE A 239 3.53 -9.87 -13.91
C ILE A 239 4.26 -10.03 -12.58
N CYS A 240 3.54 -9.85 -11.48
CA CYS A 240 4.07 -9.98 -10.12
C CYS A 240 3.78 -11.38 -9.52
N SER A 241 4.39 -11.70 -8.38
CA SER A 241 4.28 -13.02 -7.73
C SER A 241 2.88 -13.29 -7.19
N ASP A 242 2.21 -12.27 -6.68
CA ASP A 242 0.94 -12.46 -5.96
C ASP A 242 -0.24 -12.33 -6.95
N LEU A 243 -0.16 -13.11 -8.02
CA LEU A 243 -1.13 -13.11 -9.12
C LEU A 243 -2.48 -13.71 -8.70
N LEU A 244 -2.45 -14.69 -7.80
CA LEU A 244 -3.61 -15.47 -7.40
C LEU A 244 -4.25 -14.87 -6.14
N VAL A 245 -5.56 -14.72 -6.17
CA VAL A 245 -6.35 -14.30 -5.00
C VAL A 245 -6.19 -15.33 -3.89
N GLN A 246 -6.05 -14.85 -2.66
CA GLN A 246 -6.02 -15.69 -1.47
C GLN A 246 -7.25 -16.62 -1.45
N PRO A 247 -7.07 -17.95 -1.35
CA PRO A 247 -8.19 -18.86 -1.27
C PRO A 247 -8.85 -18.80 0.11
N ASP A 248 -10.15 -18.97 0.14
CA ASP A 248 -10.91 -19.13 1.37
C ASP A 248 -10.90 -20.60 1.82
N ILE A 249 -10.83 -20.81 3.13
CA ILE A 249 -10.93 -22.12 3.77
C ILE A 249 -12.15 -22.17 4.67
N PHE A 250 -13.00 -23.18 4.47
CA PHE A 250 -14.21 -23.35 5.26
C PHE A 250 -14.34 -24.79 5.76
N LEU A 251 -14.86 -24.91 6.98
CA LEU A 251 -15.23 -26.21 7.55
C LEU A 251 -16.74 -26.39 7.42
N THR A 252 -17.15 -27.46 6.74
CA THR A 252 -18.55 -27.84 6.57
C THR A 252 -18.79 -29.16 7.29
N ASP A 253 -19.86 -29.18 8.09
CA ASP A 253 -20.30 -30.32 8.85
C ASP A 253 -21.79 -30.57 8.51
N PRO A 254 -22.09 -31.66 7.77
CA PRO A 254 -23.45 -31.96 7.37
C PRO A 254 -24.31 -32.54 8.52
N MET A 255 -23.73 -32.92 9.66
CA MET A 255 -24.43 -33.57 10.78
C MET A 255 -24.63 -32.66 12.01
N GLY A 256 -24.07 -31.46 12.03
CA GLY A 256 -24.21 -30.49 13.13
C GLY A 256 -23.34 -30.77 14.37
N GLY A 257 -22.23 -31.50 14.22
CA GLY A 257 -21.20 -31.73 15.23
C GLY A 257 -20.17 -30.59 15.44
N VAL A 258 -20.30 -29.44 14.77
CA VAL A 258 -19.40 -28.28 14.93
C VAL A 258 -19.98 -27.24 15.89
N PHE A 259 -19.21 -26.89 16.93
CA PHE A 259 -19.53 -25.79 17.84
C PHE A 259 -18.48 -24.68 17.74
N ARG A 260 -18.90 -23.41 17.90
CA ARG A 260 -17.97 -22.27 17.99
C ARG A 260 -17.48 -22.13 19.43
N GLY A 261 -16.31 -22.68 19.71
CA GLY A 261 -15.61 -22.47 20.97
C GLY A 261 -14.98 -21.07 21.06
N HIS A 262 -14.44 -20.71 22.22
CA HIS A 262 -13.74 -19.45 22.43
C HIS A 262 -12.40 -19.35 21.68
N GLN A 263 -11.88 -20.47 21.13
CA GLN A 263 -10.59 -20.56 20.43
C GLN A 263 -10.70 -21.04 18.96
N GLY A 264 -11.90 -21.26 18.43
CA GLY A 264 -12.12 -21.75 17.06
C GLY A 264 -13.26 -22.77 16.94
N PRO A 265 -13.45 -23.37 15.75
CA PRO A 265 -14.36 -24.48 15.55
C PRO A 265 -13.87 -25.74 16.29
N GLU A 266 -14.75 -26.34 17.08
CA GLU A 266 -14.55 -27.61 17.78
C GLU A 266 -15.41 -28.70 17.15
N MET A 267 -14.89 -29.94 17.09
CA MET A 267 -15.56 -31.07 16.46
C MET A 267 -15.50 -32.33 17.30
N PHE A 268 -16.64 -33.01 17.41
CA PHE A 268 -16.75 -34.27 18.14
C PHE A 268 -16.06 -35.44 17.42
N ARG A 269 -15.38 -36.29 18.20
CA ARG A 269 -14.82 -37.55 17.70
C ARG A 269 -15.88 -38.42 17.02
N GLY A 270 -15.51 -39.02 15.89
CA GLY A 270 -16.35 -39.94 15.12
C GLY A 270 -17.35 -39.27 14.16
N TYR A 271 -17.48 -37.93 14.19
CA TYR A 271 -18.29 -37.21 13.21
C TYR A 271 -17.53 -37.03 11.89
N ASN A 272 -18.28 -36.96 10.79
CA ASN A 272 -17.69 -36.64 9.49
C ASN A 272 -17.63 -35.12 9.30
N PHE A 273 -16.62 -34.68 8.57
CA PHE A 273 -16.49 -33.28 8.23
C PHE A 273 -15.82 -33.11 6.88
N THR A 274 -16.03 -31.96 6.29
CA THR A 274 -15.44 -31.59 5.01
C THR A 274 -14.74 -30.26 5.16
N ILE A 275 -13.46 -30.22 4.79
CA ILE A 275 -12.77 -28.94 4.59
C ILE A 275 -12.93 -28.58 3.13
N THR A 276 -13.45 -27.41 2.85
CA THR A 276 -13.62 -26.90 1.49
C THR A 276 -12.73 -25.70 1.30
N CYS A 277 -11.83 -25.78 0.32
CA CYS A 277 -11.07 -24.64 -0.16
C CYS A 277 -11.80 -24.06 -1.37
N SER A 278 -11.93 -22.75 -1.46
CA SER A 278 -12.53 -22.06 -2.61
C SER A 278 -11.72 -20.82 -2.96
N THR A 279 -11.69 -20.43 -4.22
CA THR A 279 -11.09 -19.16 -4.64
C THR A 279 -11.96 -18.51 -5.70
N GLN A 280 -11.84 -17.19 -5.87
CA GLN A 280 -12.42 -16.52 -7.02
C GLN A 280 -11.41 -16.58 -8.18
N PRO A 281 -11.61 -17.50 -9.13
CA PRO A 281 -10.64 -17.80 -10.17
C PRO A 281 -10.49 -16.60 -11.11
N GLN A 282 -9.25 -16.24 -11.41
CA GLN A 282 -8.99 -15.30 -12.50
C GLN A 282 -8.54 -16.04 -13.77
N TYR A 283 -8.10 -17.28 -13.62
CA TYR A 283 -7.60 -18.14 -14.69
C TYR A 283 -8.20 -19.54 -14.55
N PRO A 284 -8.51 -20.22 -15.69
CA PRO A 284 -9.05 -21.57 -15.65
C PRO A 284 -8.00 -22.57 -15.12
N GLY A 285 -8.47 -23.61 -14.43
CA GLY A 285 -7.63 -24.69 -13.91
C GLY A 285 -7.14 -24.50 -12.47
N GLY A 286 -6.02 -25.16 -12.15
CA GLY A 286 -5.39 -25.17 -10.83
C GLY A 286 -5.80 -26.32 -9.92
N SER A 287 -5.12 -26.41 -8.79
CA SER A 287 -5.33 -27.43 -7.75
C SER A 287 -5.16 -26.84 -6.36
N PHE A 288 -5.91 -27.38 -5.41
CA PHE A 288 -5.76 -27.06 -3.99
C PHE A 288 -4.94 -28.13 -3.30
N LEU A 289 -3.96 -27.72 -2.53
CA LEU A 289 -3.19 -28.50 -1.61
C LEU A 289 -3.62 -28.13 -0.19
N LEU A 290 -4.28 -29.04 0.51
CA LEU A 290 -4.59 -28.90 1.93
C LEU A 290 -3.36 -29.32 2.73
N THR A 291 -2.79 -28.38 3.47
CA THR A 291 -1.63 -28.55 4.35
C THR A 291 -2.08 -28.63 5.80
N PHE A 292 -1.59 -29.64 6.52
CA PHE A 292 -1.92 -29.87 7.93
C PHE A 292 -0.66 -29.97 8.78
N THR A 293 -0.52 -29.04 9.74
CA THR A 293 0.67 -28.91 10.58
C THR A 293 0.76 -29.99 11.66
N GLY A 294 -0.37 -30.53 12.12
CA GLY A 294 -0.42 -31.51 13.21
C GLY A 294 0.17 -32.88 12.88
N SER A 295 0.20 -33.27 11.60
CA SER A 295 0.71 -34.58 11.18
C SER A 295 1.56 -34.55 9.90
N ASN A 296 2.03 -33.37 9.46
CA ASN A 296 2.79 -33.17 8.22
C ASN A 296 2.18 -33.89 7.01
N ARG A 297 0.84 -33.90 6.94
CA ARG A 297 0.08 -34.60 5.91
C ARG A 297 -0.46 -33.56 4.95
N THR A 298 -0.32 -33.84 3.66
CA THR A 298 -0.84 -32.99 2.60
C THR A 298 -1.78 -33.79 1.71
N GLN A 299 -2.87 -33.16 1.28
CA GLN A 299 -3.80 -33.74 0.32
C GLN A 299 -3.99 -32.76 -0.84
N THR A 300 -3.90 -33.25 -2.07
CA THR A 300 -4.09 -32.42 -3.26
C THR A 300 -5.36 -32.83 -3.98
N GLN A 301 -6.15 -31.84 -4.37
CA GLN A 301 -7.37 -32.03 -5.16
C GLN A 301 -7.40 -31.01 -6.30
N PRO A 302 -7.83 -31.40 -7.52
CA PRO A 302 -8.03 -30.45 -8.61
C PRO A 302 -9.19 -29.49 -8.27
N ALA A 303 -9.08 -28.24 -8.71
CA ALA A 303 -10.16 -27.28 -8.53
C ALA A 303 -11.33 -27.61 -9.48
N VAL A 304 -12.51 -27.91 -8.93
CA VAL A 304 -13.75 -28.13 -9.66
C VAL A 304 -14.73 -27.03 -9.29
N ASN A 305 -15.20 -26.26 -10.28
CA ASN A 305 -15.95 -25.02 -10.03
C ASN A 305 -15.24 -24.10 -9.02
N HIS A 306 -13.92 -24.01 -9.14
CA HIS A 306 -13.08 -23.10 -8.33
C HIS A 306 -13.02 -23.46 -6.84
N SER A 307 -13.45 -24.67 -6.50
CA SER A 307 -13.42 -25.20 -5.16
C SER A 307 -12.86 -26.63 -5.15
N ALA A 308 -12.38 -27.06 -3.98
CA ALA A 308 -12.01 -28.44 -3.73
C ALA A 308 -12.49 -28.83 -2.33
N ALA A 309 -13.10 -30.00 -2.25
CA ALA A 309 -13.59 -30.57 -1.00
C ALA A 309 -12.71 -31.75 -0.55
N PHE A 310 -12.27 -31.69 0.70
CA PHE A 310 -11.44 -32.67 1.38
C PHE A 310 -12.30 -33.36 2.44
N LEU A 311 -12.62 -34.64 2.20
CA LEU A 311 -13.57 -35.40 3.01
C LEU A 311 -12.85 -36.18 4.12
N PHE A 312 -13.31 -36.00 5.36
CA PHE A 312 -12.84 -36.71 6.53
C PHE A 312 -13.99 -37.53 7.12
N PRO A 313 -14.01 -38.87 6.91
CA PRO A 313 -15.15 -39.71 7.28
C PRO A 313 -15.40 -39.83 8.78
N ALA A 314 -14.34 -39.74 9.60
CA ALA A 314 -14.43 -39.85 11.05
C ALA A 314 -13.30 -39.04 11.69
N ALA A 315 -13.68 -38.08 12.54
CA ALA A 315 -12.74 -37.26 13.29
C ALA A 315 -12.08 -38.04 14.43
N ASP A 316 -10.77 -37.87 14.57
CA ASP A 316 -9.95 -38.44 15.65
C ASP A 316 -8.86 -37.43 16.06
N ASP A 317 -8.11 -37.74 17.12
CA ASP A 317 -7.09 -36.84 17.66
C ASP A 317 -5.96 -36.51 16.67
N SER A 318 -5.78 -37.30 15.60
CA SER A 318 -4.79 -37.00 14.55
C SER A 318 -5.22 -35.87 13.63
N HIS A 319 -6.49 -35.48 13.65
CA HIS A 319 -7.05 -34.36 12.89
C HIS A 319 -7.05 -33.04 13.67
N GLN A 320 -6.52 -33.01 14.89
CA GLN A 320 -6.37 -31.79 15.66
C GLN A 320 -5.15 -30.99 15.21
N GLY A 321 -5.32 -29.72 14.85
CA GLY A 321 -4.23 -28.85 14.44
C GLY A 321 -4.67 -27.67 13.59
N THR A 322 -3.73 -27.07 12.87
CA THR A 322 -4.01 -25.98 11.92
C THR A 322 -3.97 -26.47 10.49
N TYR A 323 -4.93 -26.00 9.71
CA TYR A 323 -5.10 -26.28 8.30
C TYR A 323 -4.88 -25.01 7.49
N SER A 324 -4.19 -25.12 6.36
CA SER A 324 -4.16 -24.09 5.32
C SER A 324 -4.45 -24.71 3.94
N CYS A 325 -5.04 -23.91 3.06
CA CYS A 325 -5.26 -24.26 1.66
C CYS A 325 -4.25 -23.49 0.81
N VAL A 326 -3.38 -24.21 0.09
CA VAL A 326 -2.50 -23.63 -0.92
C VAL A 326 -3.14 -23.87 -2.29
N TYR A 327 -3.45 -22.81 -3.03
CA TYR A 327 -3.97 -22.89 -4.39
C TYR A 327 -2.83 -22.70 -5.39
N ASP A 328 -2.55 -23.73 -6.18
CA ASP A 328 -1.53 -23.72 -7.23
C ASP A 328 -2.19 -23.58 -8.60
N ASN A 329 -1.64 -22.72 -9.45
CA ASN A 329 -2.06 -22.60 -10.84
C ASN A 329 -0.88 -22.31 -11.77
N TYR A 330 -0.92 -22.88 -12.98
CA TYR A 330 0.09 -22.66 -14.01
C TYR A 330 -0.46 -21.72 -15.08
N VAL A 331 0.04 -20.48 -15.07
CA VAL A 331 -0.43 -19.39 -15.95
C VAL A 331 0.79 -18.66 -16.51
N PHE A 332 0.71 -18.16 -17.74
CA PHE A 332 1.84 -17.43 -18.38
C PHE A 332 3.18 -18.18 -18.35
N SER A 333 3.15 -19.50 -18.45
CA SER A 333 4.32 -20.39 -18.37
C SER A 333 5.04 -20.43 -17.01
N HIS A 334 4.43 -19.91 -15.95
CA HIS A 334 4.96 -19.89 -14.59
C HIS A 334 3.98 -20.55 -13.61
N ASN A 335 4.51 -21.15 -12.55
CA ASN A 335 3.69 -21.64 -11.45
C ASN A 335 3.49 -20.51 -10.45
N PHE A 336 2.24 -20.29 -10.07
CA PHE A 336 1.85 -19.36 -9.02
C PHE A 336 1.16 -20.15 -7.91
N SER A 337 1.42 -19.76 -6.67
CA SER A 337 0.78 -20.32 -5.49
C SER A 337 0.25 -19.20 -4.60
N SER A 338 -0.85 -19.45 -3.91
CA SER A 338 -1.42 -18.54 -2.91
C SER A 338 -1.98 -19.34 -1.75
N GLU A 339 -1.75 -18.88 -0.51
CA GLU A 339 -2.09 -19.61 0.71
C GLU A 339 -3.20 -18.92 1.50
N SER A 340 -4.19 -19.69 1.94
CA SER A 340 -5.31 -19.20 2.76
C SER A 340 -4.86 -18.77 4.16
N GLU A 341 -5.77 -18.09 4.85
CA GLU A 341 -5.70 -17.99 6.31
C GLU A 341 -5.68 -19.36 6.99
N LEU A 342 -5.18 -19.40 8.23
CA LEU A 342 -5.09 -20.61 9.03
C LEU A 342 -6.44 -20.96 9.67
N LEU A 343 -6.90 -22.19 9.48
CA LEU A 343 -8.05 -22.77 10.16
C LEU A 343 -7.58 -23.69 11.29
N SER A 344 -7.74 -23.26 12.54
CA SER A 344 -7.48 -24.09 13.72
C SER A 344 -8.68 -24.96 14.03
N LEU A 345 -8.48 -26.29 14.14
CA LEU A 345 -9.51 -27.25 14.51
C LEU A 345 -9.09 -28.01 15.78
N ALA A 346 -9.99 -28.04 16.75
CA ALA A 346 -9.85 -28.84 17.97
C ALA A 346 -10.84 -30.02 17.97
N ILE A 347 -10.36 -31.19 18.40
CA ILE A 347 -11.17 -32.41 18.49
C ILE A 347 -11.54 -32.65 19.94
N THR A 348 -12.84 -32.73 20.22
CA THR A 348 -13.37 -32.90 21.58
C THR A 348 -13.90 -34.32 21.79
N GLY A 349 -13.68 -34.83 23.00
CA GLY A 349 -14.33 -36.04 23.49
C GLY A 349 -15.81 -35.75 23.75
N ASN A 350 -16.65 -36.74 23.46
CA ASN A 350 -18.09 -36.69 23.72
C ASN A 350 -18.41 -36.72 25.22
#